data_AF-A0A504IEU5-F1
#
_entry.id   AF-A0A504IEU5-F1
#
_cell.length_a   1.000
_cell.length_b   1.000
_cell.length_c   1.000
_cell.angle_alpha   90.00
_cell.angle_beta   90.00
_cell.angle_gamma   90.00
#
_symmetry.space_group_name_H-M   'P 1'
#
loop_
_entity.id
_entity.type
_entity.pdbx_description
1 polymer ?
#
loop_
_entity_poly.entity_id
_entity_poly.type
_entity_poly.pdbx_seq_one_letter_code
_entity_poly.pdbx_strand_id
1 'polypeptide(L)'
;MAKLSPADQQVAQLLAQEAGVPSPVRIEEDEPVEREPRATVLPIETSAPARPITDSDIHIGATGKGEPVGIDLAKLIDGRLLIQGNSGAGKSMLLRRLFEKSFGRVQQLLIDPDGEFSTLKEHFDVAVLTAADIARVGGQIFAHHLREHRYSA
;
A
#
# COMPACT_ATOMS: atom_id res chain seq x y z
N MET A 1 -29.83 18.81 12.92
CA MET A 1 -28.57 19.60 12.92
C MET A 1 -27.43 18.66 12.60
N ALA A 2 -26.57 19.01 11.63
CA ALA A 2 -25.46 18.15 11.21
C ALA A 2 -24.42 18.06 12.34
N LYS A 3 -24.00 16.85 12.69
CA LYS A 3 -22.91 16.64 13.66
C LYS A 3 -21.59 17.02 12.99
N LEU A 4 -20.80 17.87 13.63
CA LEU A 4 -19.45 18.25 13.20
C LEU A 4 -18.57 17.00 13.04
N SER A 5 -17.66 17.00 12.06
CA SER A 5 -16.70 15.90 11.89
C SER A 5 -15.71 15.86 13.07
N PRO A 6 -15.07 14.71 13.36
CA PRO A 6 -14.10 14.61 14.47
C PRO A 6 -12.95 15.62 14.38
N ALA A 7 -12.47 15.91 13.16
CA ALA A 7 -11.44 16.92 12.93
C ALA A 7 -11.94 18.33 13.24
N ASP A 8 -13.17 18.66 12.83
CA ASP A 8 -13.76 19.98 13.11
C ASP A 8 -14.05 20.17 14.59
N GLN A 9 -14.40 19.09 15.30
CA GLN A 9 -14.56 19.10 16.76
C GLN A 9 -13.23 19.41 17.47
N GLN A 10 -12.13 18.82 17.00
CA GLN A 10 -10.79 19.01 17.56
C GLN A 10 -10.27 20.44 17.33
N VAL A 11 -10.50 21.00 16.13
CA VAL A 11 -10.18 22.41 15.83
C VAL A 11 -11.02 23.36 16.69
N ALA A 12 -12.32 23.10 16.84
CA ALA A 12 -13.19 23.92 17.68
C ALA A 12 -12.76 23.91 19.17
N GLN A 13 -12.26 22.78 19.67
CA GLN A 13 -11.78 22.66 21.04
C GLN A 13 -10.48 23.44 21.26
N LEU A 14 -9.53 23.38 20.32
CA LEU A 14 -8.29 24.15 20.38
C LEU A 14 -8.56 25.66 20.36
N LEU A 15 -9.46 26.12 19.49
CA LEU A 15 -9.85 27.52 19.41
C LEU A 15 -10.52 28.02 20.71
N ALA A 16 -11.35 27.19 21.34
CA ALA A 16 -11.98 27.53 22.61
C ALA A 16 -10.96 27.63 23.77
N GLN A 17 -9.98 26.71 23.81
CA GLN A 17 -8.88 26.75 24.79
C GLN A 17 -8.03 28.01 24.62
N GLU A 18 -7.68 28.37 23.39
CA GLU A 18 -6.88 29.57 23.08
C GLU A 18 -7.63 30.86 23.46
N ALA A 19 -8.94 30.90 23.23
CA ALA A 19 -9.80 32.02 23.60
C ALA A 19 -10.16 32.07 25.11
N GLY A 20 -9.72 31.09 25.91
CA GLY A 20 -9.99 31.03 27.35
C GLY A 20 -11.47 30.84 27.71
N VAL A 21 -12.27 30.32 26.77
CA VAL A 21 -13.71 30.07 26.94
C VAL A 21 -14.01 28.57 27.00
N PRO A 22 -15.03 28.14 27.75
CA PRO A 22 -15.37 26.73 27.83
C PRO A 22 -15.83 26.20 26.46
N SER A 23 -15.19 25.12 25.98
CA SER A 23 -15.55 24.50 24.71
C SER A 23 -16.96 23.89 24.78
N PRO A 24 -17.86 24.21 23.84
CA PRO A 24 -19.20 23.61 23.78
C PRO A 24 -19.19 22.16 23.26
N VAL A 25 -18.06 21.68 22.74
CA VAL A 25 -17.87 20.33 22.21
C VAL A 25 -17.04 19.51 23.20
N ARG A 26 -17.65 18.45 23.75
CA ARG A 26 -16.95 17.45 24.55
C ARG A 26 -16.41 16.39 23.61
N ILE A 27 -15.08 16.35 23.44
CA ILE A 27 -14.41 15.21 22.81
C ILE A 27 -14.20 14.19 23.93
N GLU A 28 -14.83 13.02 23.82
CA GLU A 28 -14.39 11.85 24.57
C GLU A 28 -12.99 11.56 24.06
N GLU A 29 -11.98 11.78 24.90
CA GLU A 29 -10.61 11.40 24.58
C GLU A 29 -10.64 9.90 24.29
N ASP A 30 -10.49 9.51 23.02
CA ASP A 30 -10.22 8.11 22.68
C ASP A 30 -9.07 7.67 23.57
N GLU A 31 -9.26 6.56 24.30
CA GLU A 31 -8.21 6.03 25.16
C GLU A 31 -6.90 5.99 24.38
N PRO A 32 -5.77 6.41 24.98
CA PRO A 32 -4.50 6.42 24.28
C PRO A 32 -4.23 5.00 23.79
N VAL A 33 -4.37 4.80 22.48
CA VAL A 33 -4.05 3.54 21.83
C VAL A 33 -2.58 3.27 22.15
N GLU A 34 -2.32 2.31 23.04
CA GLU A 34 -0.98 1.87 23.37
C GLU A 34 -0.30 1.53 22.05
N ARG A 35 0.65 2.39 21.66
CA ARG A 35 1.43 2.14 20.44
C ARG A 35 2.21 0.88 20.71
N GLU A 36 1.86 -0.20 20.01
CA GLU A 36 2.62 -1.44 20.08
C GLU A 36 4.11 -1.13 19.96
N PRO A 37 4.97 -1.76 20.80
CA PRO A 37 6.39 -1.50 20.80
C PRO A 37 6.92 -1.67 19.38
N ARG A 38 7.56 -0.62 18.84
CA ARG A 38 8.19 -0.67 17.53
C ARG A 38 9.16 -1.85 17.52
N ALA A 39 8.94 -2.81 16.62
CA ALA A 39 9.82 -3.94 16.45
C ALA A 39 11.28 -3.45 16.33
N THR A 40 12.17 -4.02 17.12
CA THR A 40 13.60 -3.73 17.06
C THR A 40 14.08 -3.97 15.62
N VAL A 41 14.64 -2.94 14.99
CA VAL A 41 15.24 -3.08 13.65
C VAL A 41 16.46 -3.98 13.80
N LEU A 42 16.32 -5.24 13.40
CA LEU A 42 17.46 -6.17 13.33
C LEU A 42 18.35 -5.75 12.15
N PRO A 43 19.69 -5.77 12.32
CA PRO A 43 20.60 -5.59 11.20
C PRO A 43 20.31 -6.63 10.12
N ILE A 44 20.26 -6.19 8.86
CA ILE A 44 20.15 -7.12 7.73
C ILE A 44 21.51 -7.83 7.62
N GLU A 45 21.54 -9.15 7.85
CA GLU A 45 22.74 -9.93 7.55
C GLU A 45 22.96 -9.98 6.04
N THR A 46 23.95 -9.25 5.55
CA THR A 46 24.25 -9.11 4.11
C THR A 46 25.25 -10.14 3.60
N SER A 47 25.58 -11.17 4.40
CA SER A 47 26.72 -12.07 4.14
C SER A 47 26.40 -13.23 3.19
N ALA A 48 25.13 -13.42 2.83
CA ALA A 48 24.75 -14.45 1.87
C ALA A 48 25.32 -14.11 0.47
N PRO A 49 26.01 -15.04 -0.20
CA PRO A 49 26.50 -14.82 -1.55
C PRO A 49 25.34 -14.50 -2.49
N ALA A 50 25.58 -13.59 -3.45
CA ALA A 50 24.58 -13.23 -4.44
C ALA A 50 24.14 -14.49 -5.18
N ARG A 51 22.84 -14.81 -5.10
CA ARG A 51 22.31 -15.93 -5.86
C ARG A 51 22.37 -15.59 -7.35
N PRO A 52 22.66 -16.56 -8.22
CA PRO A 52 22.52 -16.35 -9.66
C PRO A 52 21.06 -16.02 -9.99
N ILE A 53 20.88 -15.08 -10.93
CA ILE A 53 19.57 -14.75 -11.46
C ILE A 53 19.15 -15.83 -12.45
N THR A 54 17.87 -16.17 -12.37
CA THR A 54 17.19 -17.21 -13.14
C THR A 54 16.03 -16.60 -13.91
N ASP A 55 15.54 -17.30 -14.93
CA ASP A 55 14.42 -16.82 -15.77
C ASP A 55 13.11 -16.62 -14.99
N SER A 56 12.97 -17.26 -13.83
CA SER A 56 11.81 -17.08 -12.94
C SER A 56 11.83 -15.74 -12.20
N ASP A 57 12.96 -15.04 -12.19
CA ASP A 57 13.12 -13.81 -11.41
C ASP A 57 12.52 -12.60 -12.10
N ILE A 58 12.15 -11.61 -11.29
CA ILE A 58 11.77 -10.31 -11.81
C ILE A 58 13.03 -9.47 -11.94
N HIS A 59 13.53 -9.32 -13.16
CA HIS A 59 14.70 -8.48 -13.44
C HIS A 59 14.34 -7.01 -13.21
N ILE A 60 15.06 -6.33 -12.31
CA ILE A 60 14.81 -4.92 -11.96
C ILE A 60 15.87 -3.96 -12.50
N GLY A 61 17.06 -4.45 -12.84
CA GLY A 61 18.12 -3.60 -13.36
C GLY A 61 19.48 -4.29 -13.32
N ALA A 62 20.53 -3.49 -13.20
CA ALA A 62 21.90 -3.96 -13.03
C ALA A 62 22.62 -3.13 -11.94
N THR A 63 23.66 -3.71 -11.34
CA THR A 63 24.55 -2.99 -10.41
C THR A 63 25.45 -2.02 -11.17
N GLY A 64 26.20 -1.19 -10.45
CA GLY A 64 27.21 -0.31 -11.07
C GLY A 64 28.32 -1.05 -11.83
N LYS A 65 28.45 -2.37 -11.65
CA LYS A 65 29.39 -3.24 -12.38
C LYS A 65 28.75 -3.92 -13.60
N GLY A 66 27.47 -3.65 -13.87
CA GLY A 66 26.71 -4.28 -14.97
C GLY A 66 26.15 -5.66 -14.65
N GLU A 67 26.31 -6.15 -13.42
CA GLU A 67 25.73 -7.43 -13.01
C GLU A 67 24.21 -7.30 -12.89
N PRO A 68 23.42 -8.25 -13.42
CA PRO A 68 21.98 -8.14 -13.36
C PRO A 68 21.47 -8.23 -11.92
N VAL A 69 20.38 -7.52 -11.64
CA VAL A 69 19.68 -7.52 -10.36
C VAL A 69 18.24 -7.94 -10.58
N GLY A 70 17.76 -8.86 -9.74
CA GLY A 70 16.43 -9.45 -9.87
C GLY A 70 15.86 -9.82 -8.50
N ILE A 71 14.54 -9.89 -8.45
CA ILE A 71 13.78 -10.23 -7.27
C ILE A 71 13.27 -11.67 -7.42
N ASP A 72 13.54 -12.47 -6.38
CA ASP A 72 12.98 -13.82 -6.24
C ASP A 72 11.49 -13.71 -5.93
N LEU A 73 10.65 -14.11 -6.89
CA LEU A 73 9.22 -13.99 -6.72
C LEU A 73 8.70 -14.88 -5.58
N ALA A 74 9.25 -16.09 -5.40
CA ALA A 74 8.81 -17.00 -4.35
C ALA A 74 9.11 -16.42 -2.96
N LYS A 75 10.31 -15.87 -2.76
CA LYS A 75 10.67 -15.20 -1.50
C LYS A 75 9.88 -13.91 -1.27
N LEU A 76 9.55 -13.18 -2.34
CA LEU A 76 8.73 -11.99 -2.22
C LEU A 76 7.32 -12.32 -1.71
N ILE A 77 6.73 -13.42 -2.18
CA ILE A 77 5.39 -13.87 -1.75
C ILE A 77 5.41 -14.41 -0.33
N ASP A 78 6.48 -15.11 0.05
CA ASP A 78 6.67 -15.62 1.41
C ASP A 78 6.90 -14.48 2.43
N GLY A 79 7.48 -13.37 1.96
CA GLY A 79 7.83 -12.23 2.78
C GLY A 79 7.02 -10.96 2.51
N ARG A 80 7.67 -9.83 2.76
CA ARG A 80 7.15 -8.49 2.49
C ARG A 80 8.27 -7.66 1.88
N LEU A 81 7.92 -6.75 0.97
CA LEU A 81 8.84 -5.81 0.38
C LEU A 81 8.45 -4.39 0.77
N LEU A 82 9.45 -3.64 1.25
CA LEU A 82 9.34 -2.21 1.50
C LEU A 82 10.14 -1.47 0.43
N ILE A 83 9.45 -0.64 -0.36
CA ILE A 83 10.08 0.25 -1.34
C ILE A 83 10.01 1.67 -0.76
N GLN A 84 11.17 2.30 -0.59
CA GLN A 84 11.28 3.67 -0.09
C GLN A 84 12.11 4.53 -1.03
N GLY A 85 11.80 5.82 -1.04
CA GLY A 85 12.48 6.80 -1.85
C GLY A 85 11.65 8.07 -1.94
N ASN A 86 12.29 9.19 -2.26
CA ASN A 86 11.63 10.47 -2.46
C ASN A 86 10.72 10.44 -3.72
N SER A 87 9.95 11.50 -3.93
CA SER A 87 9.25 11.68 -5.22
C SER A 87 10.26 11.67 -6.37
N GLY A 88 9.92 11.00 -7.48
CA GLY A 88 10.82 10.83 -8.63
C GLY A 88 11.88 9.73 -8.50
N ALA A 89 12.02 9.05 -7.36
CA ALA A 89 13.00 7.98 -7.17
C ALA A 89 12.69 6.67 -7.93
N GLY A 90 11.62 6.63 -8.73
CA GLY A 90 11.22 5.46 -9.51
C GLY A 90 10.42 4.39 -8.75
N LYS A 91 9.81 4.73 -7.60
CA LYS A 91 8.97 3.79 -6.83
C LYS A 91 7.84 3.19 -7.66
N SER A 92 7.06 4.06 -8.32
CA SER A 92 5.93 3.65 -9.15
C SER A 92 6.38 2.85 -10.38
N MET A 93 7.55 3.17 -10.93
CA MET A 93 8.18 2.38 -11.99
C MET A 93 8.56 0.97 -11.52
N LEU A 94 9.15 0.84 -10.33
CA LEU A 94 9.49 -0.46 -9.76
C LEU A 94 8.22 -1.27 -9.46
N LEU A 95 7.21 -0.65 -8.84
CA LEU A 95 5.92 -1.30 -8.58
C LEU A 95 5.23 -1.75 -9.87
N ARG A 96 5.21 -0.90 -10.90
CA ARG A 96 4.68 -1.25 -12.22
C ARG A 96 5.43 -2.45 -12.79
N ARG A 97 6.76 -2.43 -12.76
CA ARG A 97 7.59 -3.54 -13.27
C ARG A 97 7.37 -4.84 -12.49
N LEU A 98 7.24 -4.76 -11.17
CA LEU A 98 6.87 -5.92 -10.34
C LEU A 98 5.54 -6.49 -10.81
N PHE A 99 4.50 -5.66 -10.89
CA PHE A 99 3.16 -6.05 -11.36
C PHE A 99 3.22 -6.73 -12.73
N GLU A 100 3.77 -6.06 -13.74
CA GLU A 100 3.83 -6.56 -15.12
C GLU A 100 4.57 -7.89 -15.23
N LYS A 101 5.66 -8.08 -14.47
CA LYS A 101 6.50 -9.29 -14.55
C LYS A 101 5.97 -10.45 -13.71
N SER A 102 5.15 -10.17 -12.71
CA SER A 102 4.47 -11.19 -11.92
C SER A 102 3.05 -11.50 -12.42
N PHE A 103 2.53 -10.74 -13.39
CA PHE A 103 1.20 -10.96 -13.96
C PHE A 103 1.07 -12.39 -14.49
N GLY A 104 -0.05 -13.05 -14.16
CA GLY A 104 -0.29 -14.45 -14.50
C GLY A 104 0.53 -15.48 -13.72
N ARG A 105 1.54 -15.07 -12.95
CA ARG A 105 2.31 -15.94 -12.04
C ARG A 105 1.70 -15.98 -10.64
N VAL A 106 1.12 -14.85 -10.21
CA VAL A 106 0.42 -14.70 -8.93
C VAL A 106 -0.80 -13.80 -9.05
N GLN A 107 -1.76 -13.98 -8.16
CA GLN A 107 -2.88 -13.05 -8.01
C GLN A 107 -2.39 -11.76 -7.37
N GLN A 108 -2.83 -10.62 -7.90
CA GLN A 108 -2.35 -9.30 -7.48
C GLN A 108 -3.51 -8.36 -7.20
N LEU A 109 -3.36 -7.58 -6.14
CA LEU A 109 -4.23 -6.44 -5.84
C LEU A 109 -3.33 -5.21 -5.72
N LEU A 110 -3.61 -4.19 -6.53
CA LEU A 110 -2.91 -2.92 -6.50
C LEU A 110 -3.84 -1.86 -5.91
N ILE A 111 -3.40 -1.23 -4.82
CA ILE A 111 -4.09 -0.11 -4.19
C ILE A 111 -3.41 1.16 -4.69
N ASP A 112 -4.12 1.95 -5.49
CA ASP A 112 -3.59 3.10 -6.21
C ASP A 112 -4.32 4.38 -5.78
N PRO A 113 -3.92 5.02 -4.67
CA PRO A 113 -4.56 6.25 -4.22
C PRO A 113 -4.30 7.43 -5.16
N ASP A 114 -3.21 7.39 -5.92
CA ASP A 114 -2.75 8.48 -6.79
C ASP A 114 -3.20 8.33 -8.25
N GLY A 115 -3.75 7.17 -8.63
CA GLY A 115 -4.25 6.88 -9.97
C GLY A 115 -3.16 6.61 -11.02
N GLU A 116 -1.93 6.30 -10.60
CA GLU A 116 -0.75 6.14 -11.45
C GLU A 116 -0.77 4.86 -12.32
N PHE A 117 -1.64 3.89 -12.02
CA PHE A 117 -1.61 2.55 -12.60
C PHE A 117 -2.85 2.19 -13.43
N SER A 118 -3.75 3.15 -13.64
CA SER A 118 -4.99 2.96 -14.41
C SER A 118 -4.78 2.44 -15.85
N THR A 119 -3.62 2.71 -16.47
CA THR A 119 -3.25 2.24 -17.82
C THR A 119 -2.93 0.74 -17.88
N LEU A 120 -2.75 0.06 -16.75
CA LEU A 120 -2.49 -1.39 -16.74
C LEU A 120 -3.64 -2.18 -17.37
N LYS A 121 -4.89 -1.73 -17.20
CA LYS A 121 -6.09 -2.36 -17.79
C LYS A 121 -6.11 -2.40 -19.32
N GLU A 122 -5.30 -1.56 -19.96
CA GLU A 122 -5.22 -1.50 -21.42
C GLU A 122 -4.38 -2.65 -21.98
N HIS A 123 -3.51 -3.24 -21.16
CA HIS A 123 -2.53 -4.25 -21.56
C HIS A 123 -2.69 -5.58 -20.82
N PHE A 124 -3.34 -5.55 -19.66
CA PHE A 124 -3.52 -6.69 -18.78
C PHE A 124 -4.99 -6.86 -18.44
N ASP A 125 -5.42 -8.11 -18.33
CA ASP A 125 -6.78 -8.43 -17.88
C ASP A 125 -6.89 -8.17 -16.38
N VAL A 126 -7.21 -6.93 -16.04
CA VAL A 126 -7.32 -6.44 -14.66
C VAL A 126 -8.61 -5.66 -14.49
N ALA A 127 -9.33 -5.97 -13.41
CA ALA A 127 -10.47 -5.17 -13.00
C ALA A 127 -9.97 -3.90 -12.30
N VAL A 128 -10.38 -2.73 -12.79
CA VAL A 128 -10.15 -1.44 -12.13
C VAL A 128 -11.43 -1.02 -11.43
N LEU A 129 -11.31 -0.76 -10.13
CA LEU A 129 -12.43 -0.44 -9.26
C LEU A 129 -12.16 0.89 -8.59
N THR A 130 -13.10 1.82 -8.73
CA THR A 130 -13.01 3.09 -8.04
C THR A 130 -13.58 2.97 -6.62
N ALA A 131 -13.20 3.90 -5.75
CA ALA A 131 -13.80 3.98 -4.41
C ALA A 131 -15.34 4.15 -4.48
N ALA A 132 -15.84 4.85 -5.50
CA ALA A 132 -17.27 5.01 -5.74
C ALA A 132 -17.96 3.68 -6.10
N ASP A 133 -17.31 2.83 -6.90
CA ASP A 133 -17.84 1.50 -7.24
C ASP A 133 -17.97 0.62 -6.00
N ILE A 134 -16.94 0.63 -5.16
CA ILE A 134 -16.91 -0.13 -3.90
C ILE A 134 -17.98 0.37 -2.94
N ALA A 135 -18.15 1.69 -2.81
CA ALA A 135 -19.17 2.29 -1.95
C ALA A 135 -20.59 1.94 -2.40
N ARG A 136 -20.84 1.89 -3.72
CA ARG A 136 -22.15 1.57 -4.29
C ARG A 136 -22.58 0.12 -4.01
N VAL A 137 -21.64 -0.83 -4.09
CA VAL A 137 -21.91 -2.26 -3.87
C VAL A 137 -21.88 -2.62 -2.37
N GLY A 138 -21.16 -1.84 -1.57
CA GLY A 138 -20.85 -2.15 -0.18
C GLY A 138 -19.57 -2.96 -0.07
N GLY A 139 -18.54 -2.39 0.55
CA GLY A 139 -17.19 -2.97 0.57
C GLY A 139 -17.11 -4.39 1.16
N GLN A 140 -17.95 -4.71 2.15
CA GLN A 140 -18.00 -6.05 2.76
C GLN A 140 -18.53 -7.11 1.79
N ILE A 141 -19.63 -6.81 1.10
CA ILE A 141 -20.24 -7.70 0.10
C ILE A 141 -19.25 -7.93 -1.03
N PHE A 142 -18.63 -6.86 -1.49
CA PHE A 142 -17.63 -6.90 -2.54
C PHE A 142 -16.40 -7.74 -2.16
N ALA A 143 -15.86 -7.55 -0.94
CA ALA A 143 -14.74 -8.34 -0.44
C ALA A 143 -15.09 -9.83 -0.23
N HIS A 144 -16.34 -10.15 0.10
CA HIS A 144 -16.81 -11.54 0.15
C HIS A 144 -16.80 -12.15 -1.26
N HIS A 145 -17.39 -11.45 -2.23
CA HIS A 145 -17.49 -11.89 -3.61
C HIS A 145 -16.12 -12.11 -4.26
N LEU A 146 -15.17 -11.18 -4.09
CA LEU A 146 -13.80 -11.35 -4.61
C LEU A 146 -13.11 -12.60 -4.07
N ARG A 147 -13.31 -12.92 -2.78
CA ARG A 147 -12.71 -14.11 -2.14
C ARG A 147 -13.35 -15.41 -2.62
N GLU A 148 -14.68 -15.45 -2.73
CA GLU A 148 -15.40 -16.63 -3.20
C GLU A 148 -15.06 -16.99 -4.63
N HIS A 149 -14.97 -15.98 -5.50
CA HIS A 149 -14.78 -16.21 -6.94
C HIS A 149 -13.31 -16.26 -7.38
N ARG A 150 -12.35 -16.17 -6.43
CA ARG A 150 -10.91 -16.09 -6.70
C ARG A 150 -10.65 -15.27 -7.97
N TYR A 151 -11.18 -14.05 -7.98
CA TYR A 151 -11.35 -13.25 -9.19
C TYR A 151 -10.08 -13.31 -10.05
N SER A 152 -10.19 -14.03 -11.16
CA SER A 152 -9.35 -13.84 -12.33
C SER A 152 -10.24 -13.03 -13.25
N ALA A 153 -9.83 -11.81 -13.55
CA ALA A 153 -10.29 -11.19 -14.77
C ALA A 153 -9.72 -12.03 -15.94
#